data_AF-A0A8B9RR55-F1
#
_entry.id   AF-A0A8B9RR55-F1
#
_cell.length_a   1.000
_cell.length_b   1.000
_cell.length_c   1.000
_cell.angle_alpha   90.00
_cell.angle_beta   90.00
_cell.angle_gamma   90.00
#
_symmetry.space_group_name_H-M   'P 1'
#
loop_
_entity.id
_entity.type
_entity.pdbx_description
1 polymer ?
#
loop_
_entity_poly.entity_id
_entity_poly.type
_entity_poly.pdbx_seq_one_letter_code
_entity_poly.pdbx_strand_id
1 'polypeptide(L)'
;MRVSVIQDLREDENEDGEEEEQVFLKPVIEDRNMVLARKCSEIISDIHYKEEFKKSKGKCIFVPDTPQLKHVKSLSAFISEVKYKGAAKKDLSNSLYQQMPATIDSVFAKELTQLQSKVLYKQKHDAEKGTSGYAHMKEPPDIKHAMEVNKYQSDVSYKKDVQDTHRYTEVLNRPDIKIATEITKIISDAEYKKGRGEMNKEPAVLGRPDFEHAKGVSKLLSQVKYKEQFSKEMKSHQYNPLDSASFKQAQIASTLASDYEYKKTFKQNKGFYRFTLDTAEQIHHKESAVKYKENYEKSKGRSMLEFVDTPMYQVSKEAQKMQSEKMYRKDFEEGIKGRPSMDLDKTPEFLHVKQVTKLLKEKEYRKDLEEGMKGKGMTVFEDTPDLIRVKNAAQILNEKQYKKDLETEIKGKGMQVGPDTPEIRRAKKASEIASTVSTVAGASFPSDGMQQIN
;
A
#
# COMPACT_ATOMS: atom_id res chain seq x y z
N MET A 1 2.69 67.27 -44.00
CA MET A 1 2.53 68.51 -44.81
C MET A 1 2.84 68.19 -46.26
N ARG A 2 1.81 68.07 -47.10
CA ARG A 2 1.75 68.55 -48.48
C ARG A 2 0.29 68.42 -48.91
N VAL A 3 -0.35 69.57 -49.03
CA VAL A 3 -1.71 69.79 -49.51
C VAL A 3 -1.59 70.17 -50.98
N SER A 4 -2.40 69.57 -51.85
CA SER A 4 -2.71 70.08 -53.19
C SER A 4 -3.99 69.37 -53.66
N VAL A 5 -5.15 69.99 -53.45
CA VAL A 5 -5.89 70.86 -54.41
C VAL A 5 -6.76 70.02 -55.34
N ILE A 6 -8.06 70.07 -55.04
CA ILE A 6 -9.16 69.59 -55.89
C ILE A 6 -9.36 70.64 -56.97
N GLN A 7 -9.43 70.22 -58.24
CA GLN A 7 -9.86 71.07 -59.33
C GLN A 7 -10.81 70.26 -60.21
N ASP A 8 -12.11 70.56 -60.06
CA ASP A 8 -13.18 70.09 -60.93
C ASP A 8 -13.05 70.81 -62.28
N LEU A 9 -12.86 70.05 -63.36
CA LEU A 9 -13.26 70.46 -64.70
C LEU A 9 -14.01 69.30 -65.36
N ARG A 10 -15.23 69.64 -65.75
CA ARG A 10 -16.22 68.82 -66.43
C ARG A 10 -16.16 69.23 -67.90
N GLU A 11 -15.70 68.36 -68.77
CA GLU A 11 -15.95 68.43 -70.21
C GLU A 11 -16.22 67.01 -70.73
N ASP A 12 -17.29 66.89 -71.49
CA ASP A 12 -17.91 65.67 -71.99
C ASP A 12 -17.18 65.10 -73.23
N GLU A 13 -17.48 63.83 -73.50
CA GLU A 13 -17.33 63.10 -74.79
C GLU A 13 -15.90 62.65 -75.18
N ASN A 14 -15.64 61.34 -75.09
CA ASN A 14 -15.74 60.42 -76.22
C ASN A 14 -15.27 59.01 -75.81
N GLU A 15 -15.99 58.00 -76.30
CA GLU A 15 -15.68 56.58 -76.18
C GLU A 15 -14.33 56.28 -76.85
N ASP A 16 -13.38 55.73 -76.11
CA ASP A 16 -12.41 54.75 -76.60
C ASP A 16 -11.84 53.99 -75.39
N GLY A 17 -11.91 52.66 -75.46
CA GLY A 17 -11.51 51.78 -74.37
C GLY A 17 -9.99 51.79 -74.16
N GLU A 18 -9.55 52.28 -73.01
CA GLU A 18 -8.22 52.04 -72.49
C GLU A 18 -8.30 50.99 -71.36
N GLU A 19 -7.73 49.82 -71.64
CA GLU A 19 -7.52 48.77 -70.65
C GLU A 19 -6.63 49.31 -69.52
N GLU A 20 -7.16 49.31 -68.29
CA GLU A 20 -6.36 49.59 -67.10
C GLU A 20 -5.26 48.52 -66.98
N GLU A 21 -4.04 48.83 -67.42
CA GLU A 21 -2.84 48.06 -67.08
C GLU A 21 -2.62 48.15 -65.56
N GLN A 22 -3.17 47.18 -64.83
CA GLN A 22 -2.73 46.89 -63.47
C GLN A 22 -1.24 46.56 -63.50
N VAL A 23 -0.41 47.49 -63.03
CA VAL A 23 1.01 47.26 -62.78
C VAL A 23 1.14 46.15 -61.74
N PHE A 24 1.25 44.92 -62.22
CA PHE A 24 1.57 43.74 -61.43
C PHE A 24 3.00 43.94 -60.89
N LEU A 25 3.12 44.40 -59.64
CA LEU A 25 4.36 44.30 -58.87
C LEU A 25 4.75 42.82 -58.80
N LYS A 26 5.69 42.41 -59.66
CA LYS A 26 6.23 41.05 -59.67
C LYS A 26 6.74 40.72 -58.27
N PRO A 27 6.30 39.60 -57.65
CA PRO A 27 6.80 39.21 -56.33
C PRO A 27 8.31 39.03 -56.41
N VAL A 28 9.03 39.66 -55.48
CA VAL A 28 10.47 39.50 -55.34
C VAL A 28 10.75 38.02 -55.18
N ILE A 29 11.40 37.42 -56.19
CA ILE A 29 11.84 36.03 -56.16
C ILE A 29 12.92 35.98 -55.09
N GLU A 30 12.61 35.39 -53.92
CA GLU A 30 13.58 35.28 -52.83
C GLU A 30 14.78 34.47 -53.31
N ASP A 31 15.94 35.11 -53.32
CA ASP A 31 17.19 34.48 -53.76
C ASP A 31 17.55 33.32 -52.80
N ARG A 32 18.19 32.25 -53.30
CA ARG A 32 18.45 31.03 -52.50
C ARG A 32 19.19 31.33 -51.19
N ASN A 33 20.06 32.32 -51.23
CA ASN A 33 20.84 32.79 -50.08
C ASN A 33 19.97 33.56 -49.07
N MET A 34 18.96 34.28 -49.55
CA MET A 34 17.98 34.99 -48.72
C MET A 34 17.08 34.00 -47.96
N VAL A 35 16.63 32.93 -48.63
CA VAL A 35 15.87 31.84 -47.99
C VAL A 35 16.71 31.13 -46.93
N LEU A 36 18.00 30.90 -47.20
CA LEU A 36 18.92 30.28 -46.25
C LEU A 36 19.17 31.18 -45.05
N ALA A 37 19.38 32.48 -45.26
CA ALA A 37 19.53 33.47 -44.19
C ALA A 37 18.28 33.55 -43.30
N ARG A 38 17.08 33.51 -43.89
CA ARG A 38 15.80 33.49 -43.16
C ARG A 38 15.68 32.24 -42.27
N LYS A 39 15.98 31.05 -42.81
CA LYS A 39 15.99 29.80 -42.04
C LYS A 39 17.02 29.80 -40.91
N CYS A 40 18.22 30.32 -41.16
CA CYS A 40 19.23 30.48 -40.12
C CYS A 40 18.77 31.44 -39.02
N SER A 41 18.11 32.54 -39.39
CA SER A 41 17.53 33.49 -38.42
C SER A 41 16.40 32.86 -37.60
N GLU A 42 15.54 32.05 -38.21
CA GLU A 42 14.48 31.29 -37.52
C GLU A 42 15.06 30.31 -36.49
N ILE A 43 16.12 29.56 -36.87
CA ILE A 43 16.81 28.59 -35.98
C ILE A 43 17.48 29.29 -34.80
N ILE A 44 18.04 30.48 -35.01
CA ILE A 44 18.74 31.27 -33.97
C ILE A 44 17.73 32.02 -33.08
N SER A 45 16.48 32.21 -33.52
CA SER A 45 15.51 32.99 -32.78
C SER A 45 15.04 32.30 -31.48
N ASP A 46 15.24 32.98 -30.36
CA ASP A 46 14.80 32.53 -29.02
C ASP A 46 13.29 32.28 -28.92
N ILE A 47 12.49 32.98 -29.74
CA ILE A 47 11.04 32.87 -29.74
C ILE A 47 10.63 31.50 -30.29
N HIS A 48 11.15 31.09 -31.46
CA HIS A 48 10.86 29.78 -32.01
C HIS A 48 11.41 28.65 -31.14
N TYR A 49 12.60 28.80 -30.56
CA TYR A 49 13.13 27.82 -29.62
C TYR A 49 12.21 27.60 -28.41
N LYS A 50 11.72 28.69 -27.79
CA LYS A 50 10.77 28.61 -26.66
C LYS A 50 9.41 28.04 -27.07
N GLU A 51 8.95 28.31 -28.28
CA GLU A 51 7.72 27.72 -28.84
C GLU A 51 7.85 26.22 -29.08
N GLU A 52 8.94 25.76 -29.70
CA GLU A 52 9.21 24.34 -29.92
C GLU A 52 9.40 23.59 -28.59
N PHE A 53 10.07 24.21 -27.62
CA PHE A 53 10.17 23.68 -26.27
C PHE A 53 8.80 23.57 -25.59
N LYS A 54 7.93 24.57 -25.70
CA LYS A 54 6.55 24.49 -25.18
C LYS A 54 5.71 23.43 -25.91
N LYS A 55 5.89 23.27 -27.23
CA LYS A 55 5.20 22.25 -28.05
C LYS A 55 5.69 20.83 -27.78
N SER A 56 6.94 20.67 -27.33
CA SER A 56 7.52 19.37 -26.97
C SER A 56 7.35 19.04 -25.48
N LYS A 57 7.20 20.05 -24.62
CA LYS A 57 6.90 19.90 -23.19
C LYS A 57 5.52 19.24 -23.01
N GLY A 58 5.54 17.93 -22.77
CA GLY A 58 4.33 17.11 -22.58
C GLY A 58 4.09 16.06 -23.67
N LYS A 59 4.88 16.01 -24.75
CA LYS A 59 4.86 14.88 -25.69
C LYS A 59 5.61 13.70 -25.08
N CYS A 60 4.90 12.89 -24.30
CA CYS A 60 5.39 11.57 -23.91
C CYS A 60 5.39 10.65 -25.14
N ILE A 61 6.53 10.06 -25.47
CA ILE A 61 6.59 9.00 -26.48
C ILE A 61 5.86 7.80 -25.88
N PHE A 62 4.64 7.55 -26.34
CA PHE A 62 3.86 6.40 -25.92
C PHE A 62 4.55 5.13 -26.45
N VAL A 63 5.28 4.45 -25.58
CA VAL A 63 5.82 3.12 -25.88
C VAL A 63 4.60 2.19 -25.95
N PRO A 64 4.31 1.58 -27.11
CA PRO A 64 3.21 0.63 -27.19
C PRO A 64 3.46 -0.51 -26.20
N ASP A 65 2.43 -0.87 -25.44
CA ASP A 65 2.57 -1.90 -24.41
C ASP A 65 3.16 -3.18 -25.01
N THR A 66 4.37 -3.53 -24.56
CA THR A 66 5.00 -4.80 -24.92
C THR A 66 4.08 -5.96 -24.51
N PRO A 67 4.13 -7.12 -25.20
CA PRO A 67 3.34 -8.28 -24.81
C PRO A 67 3.49 -8.65 -23.33
N GLN A 68 4.70 -8.47 -22.80
CA GLN A 68 5.02 -8.66 -21.38
C GLN A 68 4.29 -7.64 -20.49
N LEU A 69 4.25 -6.36 -20.88
CA LEU A 69 3.54 -5.34 -20.12
C LEU A 69 2.02 -5.54 -20.16
N LYS A 70 1.46 -6.00 -21.29
CA LYS A 70 0.05 -6.40 -21.37
C LYS A 70 -0.26 -7.55 -20.44
N HIS A 71 0.61 -8.56 -20.40
CA HIS A 71 0.49 -9.71 -19.49
C HIS A 71 0.61 -9.30 -18.01
N VAL A 72 1.51 -8.37 -17.67
CA VAL A 72 1.63 -7.84 -16.31
C VAL A 72 0.41 -7.00 -15.93
N LYS A 73 -0.17 -6.22 -16.85
CA LYS A 73 -1.40 -5.46 -16.62
C LYS A 73 -2.63 -6.35 -16.43
N SER A 74 -2.73 -7.48 -17.15
CA SER A 74 -3.80 -8.45 -16.91
C SER A 74 -3.59 -9.17 -15.58
N LEU A 75 -2.38 -9.63 -15.26
CA LEU A 75 -2.03 -10.24 -13.98
C LEU A 75 -2.29 -9.31 -12.78
N SER A 76 -1.95 -8.02 -12.89
CA SER A 76 -2.16 -7.07 -11.79
C SER A 76 -3.64 -6.90 -11.45
N ALA A 77 -4.53 -7.04 -12.42
CA ALA A 77 -5.97 -7.06 -12.17
C ALA A 77 -6.41 -8.27 -11.34
N PHE A 78 -5.80 -9.45 -11.57
CA PHE A 78 -6.08 -10.68 -10.82
C PHE A 78 -5.46 -10.67 -9.42
N ILE A 79 -4.25 -10.11 -9.28
CA ILE A 79 -3.52 -10.06 -8.00
C ILE A 79 -4.00 -8.89 -7.13
N SER A 80 -4.78 -7.95 -7.68
CA SER A 80 -5.18 -6.75 -6.94
C SER A 80 -5.99 -7.08 -5.67
N GLU A 81 -5.34 -6.86 -4.53
CA GLU A 81 -5.91 -7.11 -3.21
C GLU A 81 -7.17 -6.28 -2.96
N VAL A 82 -7.26 -5.09 -3.56
CA VAL A 82 -8.44 -4.22 -3.49
C VAL A 82 -9.66 -4.87 -4.13
N LYS A 83 -9.51 -5.51 -5.30
CA LYS A 83 -10.64 -6.21 -5.95
C LYS A 83 -11.02 -7.46 -5.18
N TYR A 84 -10.04 -8.23 -4.69
CA TYR A 84 -10.27 -9.41 -3.87
C TYR A 84 -11.02 -9.08 -2.56
N LYS A 85 -10.53 -8.11 -1.80
CA LYS A 85 -11.20 -7.62 -0.58
C LYS A 85 -12.54 -6.95 -0.88
N GLY A 86 -12.68 -6.33 -2.04
CA GLY A 86 -13.93 -5.73 -2.51
C GLY A 86 -15.03 -6.76 -2.75
N ALA A 87 -14.70 -7.89 -3.38
CA ALA A 87 -15.64 -9.00 -3.57
C ALA A 87 -16.07 -9.60 -2.22
N ALA A 88 -15.11 -9.91 -1.34
CA ALA A 88 -15.41 -10.43 -0.01
C ALA A 88 -16.29 -9.49 0.83
N LYS A 89 -16.11 -8.17 0.71
CA LYS A 89 -16.98 -7.19 1.38
C LYS A 89 -18.39 -7.14 0.81
N LYS A 90 -18.56 -7.33 -0.50
CA LYS A 90 -19.89 -7.42 -1.14
C LYS A 90 -20.63 -8.67 -0.70
N ASP A 91 -19.92 -9.80 -0.67
CA ASP A 91 -20.48 -11.07 -0.21
C ASP A 91 -20.84 -11.00 1.29
N LEU A 92 -20.01 -10.35 2.11
CA LEU A 92 -20.31 -10.09 3.52
C LEU A 92 -21.54 -9.18 3.68
N SER A 93 -21.68 -8.15 2.83
CA SER A 93 -22.85 -7.26 2.86
C SER A 93 -24.15 -7.92 2.40
N ASN A 94 -24.05 -9.05 1.69
CA ASN A 94 -25.19 -9.88 1.28
C ASN A 94 -25.54 -10.97 2.31
N SER A 95 -24.93 -10.94 3.50
CA SER A 95 -25.29 -11.85 4.60
C SER A 95 -26.78 -11.70 4.96
N LEU A 96 -27.45 -12.81 5.29
CA LEU A 96 -28.85 -12.88 5.72
C LEU A 96 -29.18 -11.86 6.84
N TYR A 97 -28.23 -11.57 7.72
CA TYR A 97 -28.37 -10.58 8.79
C TYR A 97 -28.48 -9.13 8.29
N GLN A 98 -27.90 -8.82 7.13
CA GLN A 98 -27.91 -7.48 6.53
C GLN A 98 -29.18 -7.21 5.69
N GLN A 99 -29.83 -8.26 5.20
CA GLN A 99 -31.11 -8.17 4.47
C GLN A 99 -32.32 -7.97 5.37
N MET A 100 -32.17 -8.10 6.70
CA MET A 100 -33.24 -7.77 7.62
C MET A 100 -33.59 -6.27 7.53
N PRO A 101 -34.90 -5.91 7.56
CA PRO A 101 -35.30 -4.51 7.54
C PRO A 101 -34.66 -3.78 8.71
N ALA A 102 -34.03 -2.64 8.42
CA ALA A 102 -33.33 -1.86 9.42
C ALA A 102 -34.30 -1.45 10.54
N THR A 103 -34.04 -1.89 11.76
CA THR A 103 -34.76 -1.43 12.94
C THR A 103 -34.45 0.05 13.20
N ILE A 104 -35.35 0.76 13.87
CA ILE A 104 -35.18 2.18 14.21
C ILE A 104 -33.84 2.42 14.92
N ASP A 105 -33.48 1.55 15.87
CA ASP A 105 -32.22 1.62 16.60
C ASP A 105 -31.00 1.42 15.68
N SER A 106 -31.10 0.55 14.69
CA SER A 106 -30.02 0.32 13.72
C SER A 106 -29.82 1.51 12.78
N VAL A 107 -30.89 2.23 12.44
CA VAL A 107 -30.83 3.48 11.66
C VAL A 107 -30.18 4.57 12.49
N PHE A 108 -30.65 4.75 13.73
CA PHE A 108 -30.10 5.73 14.66
C PHE A 108 -28.60 5.49 14.96
N ALA A 109 -28.21 4.23 15.18
CA ALA A 109 -26.81 3.88 15.39
C ALA A 109 -25.94 4.16 14.16
N LYS A 110 -26.45 3.95 12.94
CA LYS A 110 -25.76 4.32 11.70
C LYS A 110 -25.57 5.84 11.59
N GLU A 111 -26.60 6.62 11.93
CA GLU A 111 -26.53 8.09 11.92
C GLU A 111 -25.50 8.62 12.92
N LEU A 112 -25.52 8.13 14.16
CA LEU A 112 -24.52 8.47 15.18
C LEU A 112 -23.10 8.10 14.74
N THR A 113 -22.94 6.91 14.14
CA THR A 113 -21.64 6.46 13.62
C THR A 113 -21.14 7.36 12.49
N GLN A 114 -22.02 7.78 11.58
CA GLN A 114 -21.69 8.71 10.51
C GLN A 114 -21.29 10.08 11.06
N LEU A 115 -22.03 10.59 12.06
CA LEU A 115 -21.76 11.87 12.73
C LEU A 115 -20.39 11.86 13.44
N GLN A 116 -20.04 10.75 14.10
CA GLN A 116 -18.77 10.60 14.83
C GLN A 116 -17.58 10.31 13.91
N SER A 117 -17.82 9.92 12.65
CA SER A 117 -16.75 9.50 11.75
C SER A 117 -15.87 10.67 11.31
N LYS A 118 -14.59 10.63 11.69
CA LYS A 118 -13.59 11.66 11.34
C LYS A 118 -13.36 11.80 9.83
N VAL A 119 -13.58 10.73 9.07
CA VAL A 119 -13.40 10.70 7.61
C VAL A 119 -14.51 11.48 6.91
N LEU A 120 -15.78 11.23 7.24
CA LEU A 120 -16.89 12.00 6.69
C LEU A 120 -16.84 13.46 7.15
N TYR A 121 -16.44 13.70 8.40
CA TYR A 121 -16.22 15.06 8.90
C TYR A 121 -15.19 15.82 8.06
N LYS A 122 -14.02 15.23 7.81
CA LYS A 122 -12.99 15.84 6.94
C LYS A 122 -13.49 16.06 5.52
N GLN A 123 -14.19 15.09 4.94
CA GLN A 123 -14.74 15.22 3.59
C GLN A 123 -15.76 16.35 3.47
N LYS A 124 -16.67 16.48 4.45
CA LYS A 124 -17.61 17.61 4.53
C LYS A 124 -16.86 18.92 4.71
N HIS A 125 -15.92 18.96 5.66
CA HIS A 125 -15.10 20.13 5.91
C HIS A 125 -14.32 20.56 4.66
N ASP A 126 -13.73 19.64 3.90
CA ASP A 126 -12.99 19.94 2.67
C ASP A 126 -13.93 20.38 1.53
N ALA A 127 -15.15 19.85 1.47
CA ALA A 127 -16.18 20.32 0.54
C ALA A 127 -16.68 21.73 0.90
N GLU A 128 -16.77 22.03 2.20
CA GLU A 128 -17.14 23.35 2.72
C GLU A 128 -15.97 24.36 2.69
N LYS A 129 -14.73 23.86 2.61
CA LYS A 129 -13.50 24.64 2.55
C LYS A 129 -13.35 25.26 1.16
N GLY A 130 -14.10 26.32 0.93
CA GLY A 130 -14.14 27.06 -0.34
C GLY A 130 -15.51 27.66 -0.63
N THR A 131 -16.58 27.12 -0.04
CA THR A 131 -17.87 27.78 0.00
C THR A 131 -17.82 28.87 1.06
N SER A 132 -17.49 30.10 0.64
CA SER A 132 -17.68 31.26 1.50
C SER A 132 -19.17 31.43 1.79
N GLY A 133 -19.54 31.90 2.99
CA GLY A 133 -20.93 32.23 3.31
C GLY A 133 -21.54 33.29 2.36
N TYR A 134 -20.70 34.00 1.61
CA TYR A 134 -21.09 34.93 0.55
C TYR A 134 -21.63 34.24 -0.73
N ALA A 135 -21.31 32.96 -0.96
CA ALA A 135 -21.89 32.18 -2.05
C ALA A 135 -23.37 31.83 -1.82
N HIS A 136 -23.81 31.80 -0.54
CA HIS A 136 -25.21 31.64 -0.14
C HIS A 136 -25.91 32.97 0.15
N MET A 137 -25.45 34.07 -0.47
CA MET A 137 -26.21 35.32 -0.42
C MET A 137 -27.47 35.15 -1.28
N LYS A 138 -28.64 35.31 -0.67
CA LYS A 138 -29.92 35.36 -1.39
C LYS A 138 -29.78 36.49 -2.41
N GLU A 139 -29.72 36.16 -3.70
CA GLU A 139 -29.39 37.12 -4.74
C GLU A 139 -30.23 38.40 -4.56
N PRO A 140 -29.59 39.57 -4.39
CA PRO A 140 -30.32 40.80 -4.19
C PRO A 140 -31.24 41.06 -5.39
N PRO A 141 -32.41 41.69 -5.17
CA PRO A 141 -33.39 41.94 -6.22
C PRO A 141 -32.78 42.60 -7.47
N ASP A 142 -31.79 43.47 -7.28
CA ASP A 142 -31.10 44.18 -8.35
C ASP A 142 -30.28 43.25 -9.27
N ILE A 143 -29.62 42.24 -8.71
CA ILE A 143 -28.86 41.25 -9.49
C ILE A 143 -29.83 40.32 -10.24
N LYS A 144 -30.95 39.95 -9.62
CA LYS A 144 -31.99 39.17 -10.30
C LYS A 144 -32.59 39.95 -11.47
N HIS A 145 -32.91 41.22 -11.23
CA HIS A 145 -33.42 42.11 -12.27
C HIS A 145 -32.39 42.29 -13.40
N ALA A 146 -31.11 42.50 -13.08
CA ALA A 146 -30.05 42.60 -14.08
C ALA A 146 -29.89 41.30 -14.90
N MET A 147 -29.99 40.13 -14.25
CA MET A 147 -29.96 38.84 -14.95
C MET A 147 -31.19 38.65 -15.86
N GLU A 148 -32.37 39.06 -15.42
CA GLU A 148 -33.59 39.02 -16.24
C GLU A 148 -33.49 39.96 -17.44
N VAL A 149 -33.07 41.21 -17.22
CA VAL A 149 -32.82 42.18 -18.29
C VAL A 149 -31.81 41.63 -19.30
N ASN A 150 -30.72 41.00 -18.84
CA ASN A 150 -29.73 40.39 -19.73
C ASN A 150 -30.31 39.20 -20.53
N LYS A 151 -31.18 38.38 -19.91
CA LYS A 151 -31.90 37.31 -20.63
C LYS A 151 -32.79 37.87 -21.74
N TYR A 152 -33.50 38.97 -21.48
CA TYR A 152 -34.35 39.63 -22.49
C TYR A 152 -33.54 40.43 -23.53
N GLN A 153 -32.38 40.95 -23.17
CA GLN A 153 -31.45 41.61 -24.11
C GLN A 153 -30.73 40.61 -25.03
N SER A 154 -30.63 39.34 -24.64
CA SER A 154 -29.98 38.33 -25.47
C SER A 154 -30.83 37.95 -26.69
N ASP A 155 -30.22 37.98 -27.89
CA ASP A 155 -30.89 37.60 -29.15
C ASP A 155 -31.48 36.18 -29.13
N VAL A 156 -31.06 35.33 -28.21
CA VAL A 156 -31.51 33.94 -28.10
C VAL A 156 -32.93 33.85 -27.57
N SER A 157 -33.33 34.69 -26.61
CA SER A 157 -34.71 34.75 -26.13
C SER A 157 -35.61 35.39 -27.20
N TYR A 158 -35.17 36.50 -27.79
CA TYR A 158 -35.87 37.16 -28.90
C TYR A 158 -36.12 36.23 -30.09
N LYS A 159 -35.12 35.44 -30.53
CA LYS A 159 -35.28 34.48 -31.63
C LYS A 159 -36.27 33.36 -31.30
N LYS A 160 -36.32 32.89 -30.05
CA LYS A 160 -37.28 31.88 -29.60
C LYS A 160 -38.69 32.46 -29.54
N ASP A 161 -38.85 33.65 -28.95
CA ASP A 161 -40.14 34.31 -28.85
C ASP A 161 -40.69 34.70 -30.23
N VAL A 162 -39.85 35.16 -31.16
CA VAL A 162 -40.20 35.39 -32.57
C VAL A 162 -40.65 34.09 -33.24
N GLN A 163 -39.97 32.97 -32.98
CA GLN A 163 -40.34 31.67 -33.52
C GLN A 163 -41.67 31.15 -32.96
N ASP A 164 -42.03 31.51 -31.72
CA ASP A 164 -43.29 31.10 -31.08
C ASP A 164 -44.46 32.05 -31.36
N THR A 165 -44.24 33.37 -31.47
CA THR A 165 -45.27 34.38 -31.80
C THR A 165 -45.53 34.51 -33.29
N HIS A 166 -44.51 34.39 -34.13
CA HIS A 166 -44.63 34.42 -35.59
C HIS A 166 -44.60 33.03 -36.21
N ARG A 167 -45.32 32.08 -35.60
CA ARG A 167 -45.75 30.84 -36.26
C ARG A 167 -46.77 31.16 -37.36
N TYR A 168 -46.37 31.91 -38.38
CA TYR A 168 -47.10 31.94 -39.63
C TYR A 168 -46.99 30.55 -40.24
N THR A 169 -48.13 29.88 -40.44
CA THR A 169 -48.15 28.71 -41.30
C THR A 169 -47.65 29.17 -42.66
N GLU A 170 -46.46 28.73 -43.09
CA GLU A 170 -46.04 28.86 -44.49
C GLU A 170 -47.22 28.43 -45.36
N VAL A 171 -47.47 29.10 -46.49
CA VAL A 171 -48.63 28.84 -47.35
C VAL A 171 -48.78 27.34 -47.69
N LEU A 172 -47.66 26.62 -47.77
CA LEU A 172 -47.57 25.16 -47.96
C LEU A 172 -48.20 24.32 -46.85
N ASN A 173 -48.36 24.87 -45.65
CA ASN A 173 -48.84 24.16 -44.46
C ASN A 173 -50.33 24.38 -44.16
N ARG A 174 -51.03 25.17 -44.98
CA ARG A 174 -52.47 25.36 -44.87
C ARG A 174 -53.20 24.04 -45.20
N PRO A 175 -54.17 23.59 -44.38
CA PRO A 175 -54.80 22.27 -44.55
C PRO A 175 -55.38 22.09 -45.95
N ASP A 176 -55.99 23.14 -46.50
CA ASP A 176 -56.59 23.18 -47.85
C ASP A 176 -55.56 22.86 -48.95
N ILE A 177 -54.35 23.41 -48.83
CA ILE A 177 -53.26 23.23 -49.79
C ILE A 177 -52.62 21.86 -49.61
N LYS A 178 -52.46 21.38 -48.37
CA LYS A 178 -51.97 20.01 -48.12
C LYS A 178 -52.89 18.98 -48.77
N ILE A 179 -54.19 19.11 -48.55
CA ILE A 179 -55.21 18.23 -49.14
C ILE A 179 -55.12 18.30 -50.68
N ALA A 180 -55.01 19.49 -51.27
CA ALA A 180 -54.86 19.64 -52.72
C ALA A 180 -53.55 19.02 -53.26
N THR A 181 -52.43 19.13 -52.52
CA THR A 181 -51.15 18.49 -52.90
C THR A 181 -51.18 16.97 -52.78
N GLU A 182 -51.89 16.43 -51.78
CA GLU A 182 -52.08 14.98 -51.62
C GLU A 182 -53.01 14.44 -52.72
N ILE A 183 -54.11 15.15 -53.02
CA ILE A 183 -55.01 14.82 -54.12
C ILE A 183 -54.26 14.85 -55.46
N THR A 184 -53.42 15.86 -55.72
CA THR A 184 -52.60 15.89 -56.95
C THR A 184 -51.52 14.81 -57.00
N LYS A 185 -50.94 14.39 -55.86
CA LYS A 185 -50.05 13.23 -55.78
C LYS A 185 -50.76 11.90 -56.05
N ILE A 186 -52.01 11.76 -55.62
CA ILE A 186 -52.84 10.57 -55.85
C ILE A 186 -53.34 10.52 -57.31
N ILE A 187 -53.74 11.66 -57.87
CA ILE A 187 -54.21 11.77 -59.26
C ILE A 187 -53.04 11.61 -60.24
N SER A 188 -51.84 12.09 -59.89
CA SER A 188 -50.66 11.85 -60.71
C SER A 188 -50.14 10.43 -60.46
N ASP A 189 -49.89 9.65 -61.52
CA ASP A 189 -49.23 8.33 -61.44
C ASP A 189 -47.75 8.40 -60.95
N ALA A 190 -47.34 9.48 -60.28
CA ALA A 190 -45.99 9.74 -59.84
C ALA A 190 -45.50 8.70 -58.82
N GLU A 191 -46.35 8.28 -57.88
CA GLU A 191 -46.01 7.22 -56.91
C GLU A 191 -45.96 5.84 -57.59
N TYR A 192 -46.87 5.55 -58.51
CA TYR A 192 -46.86 4.32 -59.30
C TYR A 192 -45.58 4.21 -60.17
N LYS A 193 -45.17 5.31 -60.82
CA LYS A 193 -43.90 5.39 -61.58
C LYS A 193 -42.65 5.29 -60.69
N LYS A 194 -42.66 5.86 -59.48
CA LYS A 194 -41.57 5.70 -58.49
C LYS A 194 -41.44 4.25 -58.02
N GLY A 195 -42.55 3.60 -57.69
CA GLY A 195 -42.57 2.18 -57.31
C GLY A 195 -42.07 1.27 -58.43
N ARG A 196 -42.40 1.56 -59.70
CA ARG A 196 -41.89 0.80 -60.85
C ARG A 196 -40.38 0.98 -61.09
N GLY A 197 -39.83 2.15 -60.75
CA GLY A 197 -38.38 2.41 -60.75
C GLY A 197 -37.64 1.76 -59.58
N GLU A 198 -38.34 1.46 -58.48
CA GLU A 198 -37.80 0.74 -57.32
C GLU A 198 -37.88 -0.79 -57.49
N MET A 199 -38.90 -1.30 -58.16
CA MET A 199 -39.04 -2.73 -58.48
C MET A 199 -38.08 -3.21 -59.60
N ASN A 200 -37.61 -2.29 -60.47
CA ASN A 200 -36.58 -2.58 -61.48
C ASN A 200 -35.16 -2.28 -61.01
N LYS A 201 -34.96 -1.91 -59.74
CA LYS A 201 -33.65 -2.06 -59.10
C LYS A 201 -33.56 -3.53 -58.72
N GLU A 202 -32.76 -4.31 -59.43
CA GLU A 202 -32.30 -5.59 -58.89
C GLU A 202 -31.90 -5.35 -57.43
N PRO A 203 -32.39 -6.14 -56.46
CA PRO A 203 -32.02 -5.93 -55.07
C PRO A 203 -30.50 -6.00 -55.00
N ALA A 204 -29.88 -4.86 -54.66
CA ALA A 204 -28.44 -4.74 -54.65
C ALA A 204 -27.86 -5.92 -53.84
N VAL A 205 -27.10 -6.78 -54.51
CA VAL A 205 -26.48 -7.98 -53.94
C VAL A 205 -25.46 -7.61 -52.84
N LEU A 206 -25.14 -6.32 -52.70
CA LEU A 206 -24.35 -5.76 -51.62
C LEU A 206 -25.16 -5.69 -50.32
N GLY A 207 -24.77 -6.54 -49.35
CA GLY A 207 -25.22 -6.45 -47.96
C GLY A 207 -26.13 -7.60 -47.52
N ARG A 208 -26.39 -8.61 -48.37
CA ARG A 208 -27.06 -9.82 -47.88
C ARG A 208 -26.07 -10.70 -47.10
N PRO A 209 -26.44 -11.19 -45.89
CA PRO A 209 -25.53 -11.93 -45.01
C PRO A 209 -24.98 -13.21 -45.63
N ASP A 210 -25.78 -13.88 -46.46
CA ASP A 210 -25.41 -15.07 -47.25
C ASP A 210 -24.30 -14.77 -48.26
N PHE A 211 -24.38 -13.64 -48.96
CA PHE A 211 -23.38 -13.20 -49.93
C PHE A 211 -22.09 -12.70 -49.27
N GLU A 212 -22.20 -11.99 -48.14
CA GLU A 212 -21.05 -11.62 -47.32
C GLU A 212 -20.32 -12.84 -46.76
N HIS A 213 -21.09 -13.84 -46.30
CA HIS A 213 -20.56 -15.11 -45.84
C HIS A 213 -19.86 -15.86 -46.97
N ALA A 214 -20.48 -15.98 -48.15
CA ALA A 214 -19.87 -16.60 -49.32
C ALA A 214 -18.59 -15.88 -49.77
N LYS A 215 -18.57 -14.54 -49.69
CA LYS A 215 -17.37 -13.72 -49.95
C LYS A 215 -16.28 -13.95 -48.90
N GLY A 216 -16.65 -14.15 -47.63
CA GLY A 216 -15.74 -14.54 -46.56
C GLY A 216 -15.11 -15.92 -46.80
N VAL A 217 -15.94 -16.92 -47.09
CA VAL A 217 -15.52 -18.29 -47.42
C VAL A 217 -14.63 -18.31 -48.66
N SER A 218 -14.99 -17.57 -49.72
CA SER A 218 -14.18 -17.45 -50.93
C SER A 218 -12.80 -16.82 -50.67
N LYS A 219 -12.72 -15.79 -49.81
CA LYS A 219 -11.43 -15.19 -49.40
C LYS A 219 -10.55 -16.16 -48.62
N LEU A 220 -11.15 -17.02 -47.79
CA LEU A 220 -10.44 -18.05 -47.03
C LEU A 220 -9.98 -19.20 -47.93
N LEU A 221 -10.79 -19.58 -48.92
CA LEU A 221 -10.50 -20.66 -49.86
C LEU A 221 -9.53 -20.24 -50.98
N SER A 222 -9.37 -18.93 -51.21
CA SER A 222 -8.52 -18.39 -52.27
C SER A 222 -7.04 -18.76 -52.07
N GLN A 223 -6.56 -19.72 -52.86
CA GLN A 223 -5.17 -20.15 -52.90
C GLN A 223 -4.17 -19.03 -53.23
N VAL A 224 -4.59 -17.99 -53.97
CA VAL A 224 -3.73 -16.85 -54.33
C VAL A 224 -3.32 -16.07 -53.08
N LYS A 225 -4.29 -15.69 -52.24
CA LYS A 225 -4.04 -15.03 -50.95
C LYS A 225 -3.21 -15.89 -50.00
N TYR A 226 -3.46 -17.20 -49.99
CA TYR A 226 -2.64 -18.13 -49.21
C TYR A 226 -1.18 -18.11 -49.68
N LYS A 227 -0.92 -18.21 -50.98
CA LYS A 227 0.44 -18.14 -51.55
C LYS A 227 1.12 -16.79 -51.29
N GLU A 228 0.37 -15.69 -51.37
CA GLU A 228 0.89 -14.36 -51.03
C GLU A 228 1.27 -14.26 -49.55
N GLN A 229 0.41 -14.71 -48.64
CA GLN A 229 0.68 -14.69 -47.21
C GLN A 229 1.85 -15.61 -46.85
N PHE A 230 1.87 -16.82 -47.40
CA PHE A 230 2.99 -17.75 -47.28
C PHE A 230 4.29 -17.15 -47.80
N SER A 231 4.26 -16.44 -48.94
CA SER A 231 5.46 -15.77 -49.47
C SER A 231 5.95 -14.62 -48.58
N LYS A 232 5.05 -13.92 -47.89
CA LYS A 232 5.39 -12.85 -46.94
C LYS A 232 6.00 -13.43 -45.66
N GLU A 233 5.40 -14.50 -45.14
CA GLU A 233 5.91 -15.21 -43.96
C GLU A 233 7.26 -15.87 -44.26
N MET A 234 7.45 -16.46 -45.44
CA MET A 234 8.75 -17.04 -45.83
C MET A 234 9.82 -15.96 -46.06
N LYS A 235 9.45 -14.77 -46.55
CA LYS A 235 10.38 -13.63 -46.65
C LYS A 235 10.81 -13.08 -45.30
N SER A 236 9.99 -13.20 -44.25
CA SER A 236 10.39 -12.82 -42.89
C SER A 236 11.31 -13.85 -42.21
N HIS A 237 11.33 -15.09 -42.70
CA HIS A 237 12.18 -16.17 -42.21
C HIS A 237 13.43 -16.35 -43.09
N GLN A 238 14.10 -15.25 -43.48
CA GLN A 238 15.47 -15.38 -43.98
C GLN A 238 16.37 -15.81 -42.81
N TYR A 239 16.72 -17.09 -42.78
CA TYR A 239 17.68 -17.64 -41.82
C TYR A 239 19.03 -16.94 -42.03
N ASN A 240 19.39 -16.05 -41.12
CA ASN A 240 20.72 -15.47 -41.07
C ASN A 240 21.62 -16.39 -40.21
N PRO A 241 22.65 -17.05 -40.78
CA PRO A 241 23.52 -17.96 -40.04
C PRO A 241 24.18 -17.29 -38.83
N LEU A 242 24.42 -15.97 -38.92
CA LEU A 242 25.01 -15.16 -37.86
C LEU A 242 24.07 -14.91 -36.69
N ASP A 243 22.75 -15.06 -36.88
CA ASP A 243 21.76 -14.90 -35.82
C ASP A 243 21.33 -16.23 -35.18
N SER A 244 21.85 -17.36 -35.68
CA SER A 244 21.54 -18.67 -35.15
C SER A 244 21.96 -18.79 -33.68
N ALA A 245 21.13 -19.47 -32.88
CA ALA A 245 21.38 -19.64 -31.45
C ALA A 245 22.72 -20.33 -31.17
N SER A 246 23.11 -21.29 -32.01
CA SER A 246 24.40 -21.98 -31.94
C SER A 246 25.57 -21.03 -32.19
N PHE A 247 25.47 -20.14 -33.18
CA PHE A 247 26.51 -19.16 -33.48
C PHE A 247 26.64 -18.10 -32.39
N LYS A 248 25.52 -17.61 -31.84
CA LYS A 248 25.53 -16.71 -30.67
C LYS A 248 26.16 -17.37 -29.45
N GLN A 249 25.83 -18.63 -29.18
CA GLN A 249 26.42 -19.39 -28.09
C GLN A 249 27.94 -19.58 -28.28
N ALA A 250 28.38 -19.84 -29.52
CA ALA A 250 29.80 -19.96 -29.84
C ALA A 250 30.54 -18.61 -29.67
N GLN A 251 29.93 -17.50 -30.07
CA GLN A 251 30.50 -16.16 -29.81
C GLN A 251 30.62 -15.89 -28.31
N ILE A 252 29.56 -16.13 -27.53
CA ILE A 252 29.57 -15.93 -26.08
C ILE A 252 30.63 -16.81 -25.40
N ALA A 253 30.75 -18.08 -25.82
CA ALA A 253 31.78 -18.97 -25.32
C ALA A 253 33.19 -18.47 -25.68
N SER A 254 33.37 -17.95 -26.89
CA SER A 254 34.64 -17.39 -27.35
C SER A 254 35.02 -16.09 -26.61
N THR A 255 34.06 -15.22 -26.31
CA THR A 255 34.29 -14.00 -25.53
C THR A 255 34.61 -14.35 -24.08
N LEU A 256 33.88 -15.32 -23.50
CA LEU A 256 34.11 -15.81 -22.13
C LEU A 256 35.49 -16.47 -21.96
N ALA A 257 35.93 -17.25 -22.96
CA ALA A 257 37.24 -17.91 -22.96
C ALA A 257 38.40 -16.98 -23.31
N SER A 258 38.13 -15.74 -23.71
CA SER A 258 39.17 -14.79 -24.09
C SER A 258 39.87 -14.20 -22.87
N ASP A 259 41.17 -14.51 -22.75
CA ASP A 259 42.06 -13.94 -21.72
C ASP A 259 42.03 -12.42 -21.68
N TYR A 260 41.83 -11.77 -22.83
CA TYR A 260 41.77 -10.32 -22.93
C TYR A 260 40.52 -9.77 -22.23
N GLU A 261 39.35 -10.35 -22.51
CA GLU A 261 38.10 -9.93 -21.87
C GLU A 261 38.11 -10.23 -20.37
N TYR A 262 38.66 -11.38 -19.98
CA TYR A 262 38.86 -11.73 -18.57
C TYR A 262 39.72 -10.69 -17.84
N LYS A 263 40.87 -10.31 -18.42
CA LYS A 263 41.73 -9.27 -17.83
C LYS A 263 41.06 -7.91 -17.79
N LYS A 264 40.20 -7.59 -18.78
CA LYS A 264 39.45 -6.33 -18.84
C LYS A 264 38.38 -6.27 -17.74
N THR A 265 37.55 -7.30 -17.60
CA THR A 265 36.51 -7.38 -16.55
C THR A 265 37.13 -7.46 -15.16
N PHE A 266 38.24 -8.18 -14.99
CA PHE A 266 38.99 -8.22 -13.73
C PHE A 266 39.52 -6.84 -13.34
N LYS A 267 40.08 -6.08 -14.28
CA LYS A 267 40.53 -4.70 -14.02
C LYS A 267 39.37 -3.77 -13.63
N GLN A 268 38.20 -3.93 -14.26
CA GLN A 268 37.00 -3.15 -13.95
C GLN A 268 36.42 -3.49 -12.57
N ASN A 269 36.49 -4.76 -12.18
CA ASN A 269 35.91 -5.26 -10.93
C ASN A 269 36.92 -5.28 -9.76
N LYS A 270 38.16 -4.85 -10.00
CA LYS A 270 39.21 -4.79 -8.97
C LYS A 270 38.82 -3.79 -7.89
N GLY A 271 38.32 -4.30 -6.76
CA GLY A 271 37.90 -3.51 -5.61
C GLY A 271 36.43 -3.71 -5.21
N PHE A 272 35.60 -4.32 -6.06
CA PHE A 272 34.21 -4.65 -5.75
C PHE A 272 34.08 -6.11 -5.31
N TYR A 273 34.71 -6.47 -4.19
CA TYR A 273 34.41 -7.76 -3.55
C TYR A 273 33.10 -7.65 -2.80
N ARG A 274 32.02 -8.13 -3.41
CA ARG A 274 30.79 -8.41 -2.69
C ARG A 274 30.95 -9.79 -2.08
N PHE A 275 31.21 -9.86 -0.76
CA PHE A 275 30.93 -11.08 0.00
C PHE A 275 29.46 -11.42 -0.26
N THR A 276 29.20 -12.45 -1.06
CA THR A 276 27.84 -12.97 -1.22
C THR A 276 27.42 -13.49 0.14
N LEU A 277 26.40 -12.85 0.74
CA LEU A 277 25.58 -13.53 1.74
C LEU A 277 25.17 -14.87 1.12
N ASP A 278 25.35 -15.95 1.88
CA ASP A 278 25.09 -17.33 1.48
C ASP A 278 23.84 -17.43 0.57
N THR A 279 23.93 -18.17 -0.53
CA THR A 279 22.77 -18.46 -1.40
C THR A 279 21.64 -19.09 -0.57
N ALA A 280 20.36 -18.84 -0.89
CA ALA A 280 19.22 -19.33 -0.11
C ALA A 280 19.26 -20.84 0.21
N GLU A 281 19.81 -21.66 -0.70
CA GLU A 281 20.06 -23.09 -0.48
C GLU A 281 21.10 -23.35 0.62
N GLN A 282 22.19 -22.58 0.64
CA GLN A 282 23.22 -22.68 1.67
C GLN A 282 22.70 -22.23 3.03
N ILE A 283 21.81 -21.23 3.07
CA ILE A 283 21.08 -20.84 4.29
C ILE A 283 20.20 -21.99 4.76
N HIS A 284 19.41 -22.60 3.86
CA HIS A 284 18.54 -23.73 4.20
C HIS A 284 19.32 -24.97 4.69
N HIS A 285 20.49 -25.26 4.10
CA HIS A 285 21.39 -26.31 4.57
C HIS A 285 21.99 -26.01 5.95
N LYS A 286 22.38 -24.76 6.22
CA LYS A 286 22.84 -24.33 7.55
C LYS A 286 21.72 -24.40 8.59
N GLU A 287 20.52 -23.92 8.26
CA GLU A 287 19.35 -23.95 9.14
C GLU A 287 18.87 -25.37 9.45
N SER A 288 18.84 -26.26 8.46
CA SER A 288 18.47 -27.67 8.67
C SER A 288 19.47 -28.42 9.54
N ALA A 289 20.78 -28.16 9.38
CA ALA A 289 21.81 -28.73 10.25
C ALA A 289 21.67 -28.24 11.71
N VAL A 290 21.35 -26.96 11.92
CA VAL A 290 21.10 -26.40 13.25
C VAL A 290 19.83 -27.02 13.88
N LYS A 291 18.73 -27.11 13.12
CA LYS A 291 17.48 -27.74 13.58
C LYS A 291 17.67 -29.21 13.94
N TYR A 292 18.46 -29.95 13.17
CA TYR A 292 18.78 -31.34 13.48
C TYR A 292 19.56 -31.47 14.79
N LYS A 293 20.56 -30.61 15.01
CA LYS A 293 21.33 -30.59 16.25
C LYS A 293 20.50 -30.22 17.47
N GLU A 294 19.63 -29.21 17.34
CA GLU A 294 18.71 -28.78 18.40
C GLU A 294 17.70 -29.89 18.75
N ASN A 295 17.14 -30.58 17.75
CA ASN A 295 16.24 -31.70 17.97
C ASN A 295 16.96 -32.88 18.64
N TYR A 296 18.19 -33.17 18.24
CA TYR A 296 19.03 -34.19 18.85
C TYR A 296 19.28 -33.88 20.34
N GLU A 297 19.66 -32.64 20.67
CA GLU A 297 19.87 -32.21 22.06
C GLU A 297 18.58 -32.27 22.90
N LYS A 298 17.43 -31.87 22.34
CA LYS A 298 16.12 -31.99 23.00
C LYS A 298 15.66 -33.43 23.21
N SER A 299 16.08 -34.34 22.34
CA SER A 299 15.79 -35.78 22.45
C SER A 299 16.74 -36.49 23.42
N LYS A 300 17.96 -35.95 23.61
CA LYS A 300 18.98 -36.49 24.50
C LYS A 300 18.55 -36.29 25.95
N GLY A 301 17.87 -37.29 26.50
CA GLY A 301 17.35 -37.29 27.87
C GLY A 301 15.84 -37.51 27.98
N ARG A 302 15.11 -37.59 26.86
CA ARG A 302 13.72 -38.08 26.87
C ARG A 302 13.72 -39.60 27.04
N SER A 303 12.96 -40.11 27.99
CA SER A 303 12.78 -41.55 28.16
C SER A 303 12.13 -42.14 26.90
N MET A 304 12.58 -43.31 26.43
CA MET A 304 11.98 -44.03 25.27
C MET A 304 10.49 -44.40 25.44
N LEU A 305 9.88 -44.06 26.58
CA LEU A 305 8.51 -44.40 26.95
C LEU A 305 7.58 -43.17 26.99
N GLU A 306 7.95 -42.06 26.36
CA GLU A 306 7.02 -40.93 26.16
C GLU A 306 6.34 -41.08 24.79
N PHE A 307 5.13 -41.62 24.75
CA PHE A 307 4.30 -41.77 23.53
C PHE A 307 3.90 -40.44 22.85
N VAL A 308 4.43 -39.32 23.35
CA VAL A 308 4.04 -37.94 23.04
C VAL A 308 4.25 -37.55 21.58
N ASP A 309 5.18 -38.21 20.89
CA ASP A 309 5.55 -37.87 19.51
C ASP A 309 4.96 -38.82 18.45
N THR A 310 4.15 -39.81 18.83
CA THR A 310 3.43 -40.61 17.83
C THR A 310 2.27 -39.78 17.25
N PRO A 311 2.12 -39.73 15.91
CA PRO A 311 0.98 -39.03 15.27
C PRO A 311 -0.37 -39.49 15.82
N MET A 312 -0.48 -40.78 16.16
CA MET A 312 -1.65 -41.38 16.78
C MET A 312 -2.00 -40.73 18.14
N TYR A 313 -1.01 -40.50 18.99
CA TYR A 313 -1.21 -39.88 20.30
C TYR A 313 -1.55 -38.38 20.18
N GLN A 314 -0.95 -37.67 19.23
CA GLN A 314 -1.31 -36.28 18.94
C GLN A 314 -2.77 -36.17 18.49
N VAL A 315 -3.19 -37.00 17.54
CA VAL A 315 -4.58 -37.09 17.08
C VAL A 315 -5.51 -37.47 18.24
N SER A 316 -5.12 -38.42 19.10
CA SER A 316 -5.89 -38.80 20.28
C SER A 316 -6.03 -37.65 21.29
N LYS A 317 -4.97 -36.86 21.50
CA LYS A 317 -4.97 -35.71 22.42
C LYS A 317 -5.83 -34.57 21.89
N GLU A 318 -5.80 -34.34 20.58
CA GLU A 318 -6.67 -33.38 19.89
C GLU A 318 -8.13 -33.83 19.92
N ALA A 319 -8.40 -35.11 19.64
CA ALA A 319 -9.73 -35.70 19.77
C ALA A 319 -10.27 -35.57 21.20
N GLN A 320 -9.43 -35.84 22.21
CA GLN A 320 -9.80 -35.67 23.62
C GLN A 320 -10.08 -34.21 23.99
N LYS A 321 -9.32 -33.25 23.44
CA LYS A 321 -9.59 -31.81 23.61
C LYS A 321 -10.92 -31.40 22.96
N MET A 322 -11.20 -31.92 21.75
CA MET A 322 -12.45 -31.65 21.03
C MET A 322 -13.66 -32.26 21.74
N GLN A 323 -13.51 -33.44 22.33
CA GLN A 323 -14.55 -34.10 23.12
C GLN A 323 -14.74 -33.48 24.52
N SER A 324 -13.76 -32.69 25.01
CA SER A 324 -13.84 -32.12 26.34
C SER A 324 -14.89 -31.01 26.42
N GLU A 325 -15.92 -31.25 27.23
CA GLU A 325 -16.96 -30.26 27.53
C GLU A 325 -16.40 -28.96 28.12
N LYS A 326 -15.24 -29.03 28.79
CA LYS A 326 -14.55 -27.85 29.33
C LYS A 326 -14.10 -26.88 28.23
N MET A 327 -13.62 -27.39 27.10
CA MET A 327 -13.23 -26.54 25.96
C MET A 327 -14.48 -26.00 25.23
N TYR A 328 -15.54 -26.80 25.15
CA TYR A 328 -16.83 -26.36 24.59
C TYR A 328 -17.49 -25.25 25.40
N ARG A 329 -17.48 -25.38 26.74
CA ARG A 329 -17.98 -24.35 27.66
C ARG A 329 -17.08 -23.11 27.68
N LYS A 330 -15.79 -23.23 27.35
CA LYS A 330 -14.85 -22.10 27.33
C LYS A 330 -15.26 -21.03 26.32
N ASP A 331 -15.63 -21.43 25.11
CA ASP A 331 -16.10 -20.48 24.08
C ASP A 331 -17.41 -19.80 24.48
N PHE A 332 -18.31 -20.53 25.16
CA PHE A 332 -19.55 -19.98 25.73
C PHE A 332 -19.26 -19.01 26.89
N GLU A 333 -18.37 -19.37 27.80
CA GLU A 333 -17.97 -18.53 28.93
C GLU A 333 -17.25 -17.25 28.47
N GLU A 334 -16.31 -17.36 27.53
CA GLU A 334 -15.59 -16.21 26.95
C GLU A 334 -16.52 -15.34 26.09
N GLY A 335 -17.46 -15.94 25.35
CA GLY A 335 -18.37 -15.24 24.45
C GLY A 335 -19.57 -14.58 25.14
N ILE A 336 -20.15 -15.22 26.17
CA ILE A 336 -21.42 -14.79 26.79
C ILE A 336 -21.22 -14.30 28.24
N LYS A 337 -20.32 -14.90 29.03
CA LYS A 337 -20.00 -14.39 30.39
C LYS A 337 -18.84 -13.39 30.40
N GLY A 338 -18.00 -13.38 29.37
CA GLY A 338 -16.75 -12.61 29.30
C GLY A 338 -16.83 -11.26 28.56
N ARG A 339 -17.99 -10.88 28.01
CA ARG A 339 -18.24 -9.49 27.60
C ARG A 339 -19.00 -8.76 28.71
N PRO A 340 -18.33 -8.14 29.71
CA PRO A 340 -18.89 -6.91 30.23
C PRO A 340 -19.04 -5.99 29.02
N SER A 341 -20.18 -5.32 28.85
CA SER A 341 -20.20 -4.21 27.91
C SER A 341 -19.08 -3.27 28.39
N MET A 342 -18.02 -3.13 27.58
CA MET A 342 -16.79 -2.43 27.97
C MET A 342 -17.04 -0.93 28.25
N ASP A 343 -18.29 -0.50 28.06
CA ASP A 343 -18.81 0.84 28.24
C ASP A 343 -19.77 0.98 29.44
N LEU A 344 -20.26 -0.12 30.06
CA LEU A 344 -21.08 -0.03 31.28
C LEU A 344 -20.25 0.53 32.45
N ASP A 345 -19.00 0.09 32.57
CA ASP A 345 -18.07 0.54 33.61
C ASP A 345 -17.69 2.02 33.50
N LYS A 346 -17.94 2.65 32.33
CA LYS A 346 -17.68 4.06 32.05
C LYS A 346 -18.94 4.91 31.98
N THR A 347 -20.12 4.30 32.13
CA THR A 347 -21.38 5.03 32.15
C THR A 347 -21.38 5.93 33.39
N PRO A 348 -21.70 7.23 33.28
CA PRO A 348 -21.64 8.16 34.40
C PRO A 348 -22.48 7.71 35.59
N GLU A 349 -23.58 7.01 35.34
CA GLU A 349 -24.44 6.43 36.37
C GLU A 349 -23.79 5.27 37.13
N PHE A 350 -23.08 4.37 36.46
CA PHE A 350 -22.34 3.29 37.11
C PHE A 350 -21.13 3.82 37.90
N LEU A 351 -20.44 4.83 37.38
CA LEU A 351 -19.36 5.52 38.10
C LEU A 351 -19.89 6.18 39.37
N HIS A 352 -21.06 6.83 39.30
CA HIS A 352 -21.72 7.40 40.46
C HIS A 352 -22.11 6.32 41.49
N VAL A 353 -22.75 5.23 41.06
CA VAL A 353 -23.09 4.11 41.96
C VAL A 353 -21.84 3.50 42.59
N LYS A 354 -20.73 3.37 41.85
CA LYS A 354 -19.45 2.89 42.38
C LYS A 354 -18.84 3.84 43.40
N GLN A 355 -18.97 5.15 43.20
CA GLN A 355 -18.54 6.17 44.17
C GLN A 355 -19.43 6.17 45.42
N VAL A 356 -20.76 6.11 45.26
CA VAL A 356 -21.70 6.04 46.39
C VAL A 356 -21.51 4.77 47.19
N THR A 357 -21.34 3.61 46.55
CA THR A 357 -21.08 2.33 47.25
C THR A 357 -19.73 2.31 47.96
N LYS A 358 -18.72 3.00 47.44
CA LYS A 358 -17.45 3.25 48.15
C LYS A 358 -17.65 4.12 49.39
N LEU A 359 -18.37 5.22 49.26
CA LEU A 359 -18.71 6.11 50.37
C LEU A 359 -19.57 5.41 51.44
N LEU A 360 -20.45 4.49 51.05
CA LEU A 360 -21.25 3.68 51.97
C LEU A 360 -20.43 2.62 52.72
N LYS A 361 -19.26 2.24 52.20
CA LYS A 361 -18.39 1.27 52.88
C LYS A 361 -17.69 1.94 54.04
N GLU A 362 -18.16 1.61 55.25
CA GLU A 362 -17.62 2.09 56.52
C GLU A 362 -16.09 1.89 56.67
N LYS A 363 -15.52 0.86 56.02
CA LYS A 363 -14.07 0.63 56.00
C LYS A 363 -13.28 1.75 55.32
N GLU A 364 -13.80 2.37 54.25
CA GLU A 364 -13.11 3.49 53.59
C GLU A 364 -13.23 4.77 54.44
N TYR A 365 -14.38 5.02 55.06
CA TYR A 365 -14.56 6.13 56.02
C TYR A 365 -13.65 6.01 57.25
N ARG A 366 -13.49 4.79 57.78
CA ARG A 366 -12.57 4.52 58.90
C ARG A 366 -11.11 4.55 58.49
N LYS A 367 -10.78 4.42 57.20
CA LYS A 367 -9.40 4.38 56.71
C LYS A 367 -8.67 5.70 56.92
N ASP A 368 -9.32 6.82 56.64
CA ASP A 368 -8.74 8.15 56.85
C ASP A 368 -8.55 8.44 58.36
N LEU A 369 -9.45 7.93 59.21
CA LEU A 369 -9.29 7.99 60.67
C LEU A 369 -8.18 7.05 61.17
N GLU A 370 -8.03 5.87 60.56
CA GLU A 370 -6.96 4.92 60.87
C GLU A 370 -5.57 5.42 60.45
N GLU A 371 -5.44 5.95 59.23
CA GLU A 371 -4.21 6.57 58.72
C GLU A 371 -3.90 7.89 59.43
N GLY A 372 -4.92 8.67 59.79
CA GLY A 372 -4.79 9.98 60.44
C GLY A 372 -4.55 9.93 61.95
N MET A 373 -5.19 9.02 62.69
CA MET A 373 -5.15 9.02 64.17
C MET A 373 -4.54 7.76 64.80
N LYS A 374 -4.58 6.59 64.15
CA LYS A 374 -4.01 5.35 64.71
C LYS A 374 -2.52 5.15 64.41
N GLY A 375 -1.98 5.85 63.41
CA GLY A 375 -0.56 5.74 63.00
C GLY A 375 0.31 6.96 63.33
N LYS A 376 -0.27 8.08 63.79
CA LYS A 376 0.44 9.29 64.21
C LYS A 376 0.34 9.51 65.72
N GLY A 377 0.60 8.45 66.47
CA GLY A 377 1.05 8.60 67.85
C GLY A 377 2.46 9.20 67.83
N MET A 378 2.57 10.49 68.16
CA MET A 378 3.79 11.21 68.56
C MET A 378 5.13 10.55 68.18
N THR A 379 5.50 10.54 66.90
CA THR A 379 6.82 10.08 66.42
C THR A 379 7.82 11.24 66.40
N VAL A 380 7.94 11.98 67.50
CA VAL A 380 8.96 13.02 67.70
C VAL A 380 9.57 12.92 69.09
N PHE A 381 9.91 11.70 69.51
CA PHE A 381 11.00 11.55 70.47
C PHE A 381 12.12 10.84 69.73
N GLU A 382 13.22 11.57 69.56
CA GLU A 382 14.48 11.04 69.06
C GLU A 382 14.77 9.70 69.73
N ASP A 383 15.22 8.72 68.92
CA ASP A 383 15.51 7.36 69.36
C ASP A 383 16.44 7.40 70.59
N THR A 384 15.84 7.29 71.78
CA THR A 384 16.58 7.19 73.03
C THR A 384 17.48 5.95 72.92
N PRO A 385 18.71 5.99 73.45
CA PRO A 385 19.64 4.86 73.34
C PRO A 385 19.02 3.52 73.78
N ASP A 386 18.05 3.57 74.69
CA ASP A 386 17.32 2.40 75.17
C ASP A 386 16.30 1.86 74.14
N LEU A 387 15.63 2.70 73.36
CA LEU A 387 14.79 2.26 72.25
C LEU A 387 15.61 1.61 71.13
N ILE A 388 16.82 2.12 70.88
CA ILE A 388 17.77 1.50 69.96
C ILE A 388 18.19 0.12 70.49
N ARG A 389 18.51 0.02 71.78
CA ARG A 389 18.84 -1.28 72.42
C ARG A 389 17.70 -2.28 72.31
N VAL A 390 16.45 -1.87 72.52
CA VAL A 390 15.27 -2.73 72.41
C VAL A 390 15.04 -3.18 70.96
N LYS A 391 15.15 -2.26 69.98
CA LYS A 391 15.03 -2.61 68.55
C LYS A 391 16.12 -3.60 68.12
N ASN A 392 17.37 -3.37 68.54
CA ASN A 392 18.49 -4.25 68.24
C ASN A 392 18.31 -5.62 68.91
N ALA A 393 17.88 -5.67 70.17
CA ALA A 393 17.59 -6.93 70.87
C ALA A 393 16.45 -7.71 70.19
N ALA A 394 15.41 -7.02 69.72
CA ALA A 394 14.31 -7.64 69.00
C ALA A 394 14.75 -8.20 67.62
N GLN A 395 15.65 -7.52 66.92
CA GLN A 395 16.25 -8.04 65.69
C GLN A 395 17.12 -9.28 65.95
N ILE A 396 17.90 -9.28 67.02
CA ILE A 396 18.72 -10.45 67.41
C ILE A 396 17.85 -11.65 67.78
N LEU A 397 16.71 -11.43 68.44
CA LEU A 397 15.75 -12.49 68.77
C LEU A 397 14.97 -13.03 67.56
N ASN A 398 15.02 -12.35 66.41
CA ASN A 398 14.24 -12.74 65.24
C ASN A 398 14.91 -13.91 64.49
N GLU A 399 14.42 -15.13 64.74
CA GLU A 399 14.92 -16.37 64.15
C GLU A 399 15.01 -16.35 62.60
N LYS A 400 14.13 -15.62 61.92
CA LYS A 400 14.17 -15.53 60.45
C LYS A 400 15.36 -14.73 59.96
N GLN A 401 15.75 -13.68 60.68
CA GLN A 401 16.93 -12.90 60.36
C GLN A 401 18.18 -13.70 60.71
N TYR A 402 18.20 -14.34 61.88
CA TYR A 402 19.27 -15.26 62.27
C TYR A 402 19.52 -16.37 61.24
N LYS A 403 18.48 -17.04 60.72
CA LYS A 403 18.62 -18.07 59.68
C LYS A 403 19.16 -17.52 58.37
N LYS A 404 18.72 -16.31 57.97
CA LYS A 404 19.25 -15.65 56.77
C LYS A 404 20.72 -15.27 56.94
N ASP A 405 21.08 -14.70 58.07
CA ASP A 405 22.47 -14.30 58.36
C ASP A 405 23.36 -15.55 58.42
N LEU A 406 22.91 -16.63 59.08
CA LEU A 406 23.57 -17.93 59.08
C LEU A 406 23.76 -18.48 57.66
N GLU A 407 22.73 -18.42 56.82
CA GLU A 407 22.84 -18.84 55.41
C GLU A 407 23.83 -17.99 54.62
N THR A 408 23.89 -16.68 54.87
CA THR A 408 24.87 -15.78 54.23
C THR A 408 26.28 -15.99 54.74
N GLU A 409 26.48 -16.29 56.01
CA GLU A 409 27.80 -16.58 56.57
C GLU A 409 28.31 -17.95 56.14
N ILE A 410 27.46 -18.98 56.16
CA ILE A 410 27.83 -20.34 55.72
C ILE A 410 28.12 -20.37 54.21
N LYS A 411 27.36 -19.63 53.39
CA LYS A 411 27.59 -19.56 51.94
C LYS A 411 28.67 -18.55 51.54
N GLY A 412 28.86 -17.48 52.31
CA GLY A 412 29.75 -16.36 51.99
C GLY A 412 31.16 -16.47 52.57
N LYS A 413 31.36 -17.24 53.65
CA LYS A 413 32.67 -17.56 54.23
C LYS A 413 32.87 -19.06 54.24
N GLY A 414 33.12 -19.63 53.05
CA GLY A 414 33.80 -20.94 52.99
C GLY A 414 35.04 -20.86 53.88
N MET A 415 35.18 -21.81 54.81
CA MET A 415 36.13 -21.83 55.91
C MET A 415 37.54 -21.37 55.52
N GLN A 416 37.81 -20.06 55.61
CA GLN A 416 39.15 -19.50 55.59
C GLN A 416 39.67 -19.52 57.01
N VAL A 417 40.37 -20.61 57.36
CA VAL A 417 41.14 -20.68 58.60
C VAL A 417 42.25 -19.64 58.47
N GLY A 418 42.19 -18.57 59.27
CA GLY A 418 43.23 -17.53 59.28
C GLY A 418 44.61 -18.15 59.53
N PRO A 419 45.67 -17.69 58.86
CA PRO A 419 46.96 -18.39 58.81
C PRO A 419 47.73 -18.51 60.14
N ASP A 420 47.23 -17.94 61.24
CA ASP A 420 47.95 -17.84 62.52
C ASP A 420 47.06 -18.10 63.76
N THR A 421 46.34 -19.22 63.78
CA THR A 421 45.78 -19.70 65.05
C THR A 421 46.89 -20.29 65.95
N PRO A 422 46.79 -20.16 67.28
CA PRO A 422 47.80 -20.66 68.23
C PRO A 422 48.02 -22.19 68.12
N GLU A 423 47.04 -22.91 67.61
CA GLU A 423 47.11 -24.34 67.33
C GLU A 423 48.05 -24.66 66.16
N ILE A 424 48.02 -23.87 65.09
CA ILE A 424 48.97 -23.95 63.96
C ILE A 424 50.38 -23.59 64.43
N ARG A 425 50.53 -22.62 65.35
CA ARG A 425 51.84 -22.28 65.96
C ARG A 425 52.38 -23.41 66.82
N ARG A 426 51.52 -24.10 67.59
CA ARG A 426 51.91 -25.30 68.33
C ARG A 426 52.35 -26.42 67.39
N ALA A 427 51.60 -26.66 66.31
CA ALA A 427 51.95 -27.67 65.31
C ALA A 427 53.28 -27.37 64.60
N LYS A 428 53.52 -26.11 64.19
CA LYS A 428 54.81 -25.69 63.62
C LYS A 428 55.97 -25.83 64.60
N LYS A 429 55.81 -25.36 65.85
CA LYS A 429 56.84 -25.55 66.89
C LYS A 429 57.09 -27.03 67.17
N ALA A 430 56.05 -27.86 67.21
CA ALA A 430 56.19 -29.30 67.39
C ALA A 430 56.91 -29.95 66.21
N SER A 431 56.65 -29.54 64.96
CA SER A 431 57.38 -30.05 63.80
C SER A 431 58.84 -29.61 63.78
N GLU A 432 59.13 -28.38 64.20
CA GLU A 432 60.50 -27.87 64.34
C GLU A 432 61.26 -28.66 65.42
N ILE A 433 60.64 -28.90 66.59
CA ILE A 433 61.23 -29.72 67.66
C ILE A 433 61.43 -31.18 67.21
N ALA A 434 60.48 -31.77 66.48
CA ALA A 434 60.63 -33.12 65.96
C ALA A 434 61.79 -33.22 64.95
N SER A 435 61.99 -32.20 64.12
CA SER A 435 63.09 -32.15 63.15
C SER A 435 64.48 -31.98 63.78
N THR A 436 64.57 -31.35 64.95
CA THR A 436 65.85 -31.20 65.69
C THR A 436 66.16 -32.42 66.55
N VAL A 437 65.16 -33.17 67.01
CA VAL A 437 65.37 -34.43 67.74
C VAL A 437 65.87 -35.54 66.81
N SER A 438 65.43 -35.59 65.54
CA SER A 438 65.91 -36.60 64.59
C SER A 438 67.37 -36.42 64.16
N THR A 439 67.96 -35.23 64.34
CA THR A 439 69.37 -34.96 64.01
C THR A 439 70.35 -35.18 65.18
N VAL A 440 69.85 -35.33 66.41
CA VAL A 440 70.67 -35.50 67.63
C VAL A 440 70.68 -36.95 68.16
N ALA A 441 69.71 -37.80 67.79
CA ALA A 441 69.63 -39.21 68.19
C ALA A 441 70.52 -40.18 67.36
N GLY A 442 71.70 -39.73 66.93
CA GLY A 442 72.62 -40.45 66.03
C GLY A 442 74.04 -40.72 66.59
N ALA A 443 74.28 -40.61 67.90
CA ALA A 443 75.62 -40.81 68.49
C ALA A 443 75.66 -41.91 69.59
N SER A 444 75.97 -43.13 69.14
CA SER A 444 76.81 -44.21 69.72
C SER A 444 76.88 -44.55 71.23
N PHE A 445 76.33 -45.73 71.58
CA PHE A 445 76.93 -46.96 72.24
C PHE A 445 77.75 -46.90 73.56
N PRO A 446 77.96 -48.02 74.33
CA PRO A 446 77.61 -49.43 74.10
C PRO A 446 76.96 -50.21 75.29
N SER A 447 76.62 -51.46 74.97
CA SER A 447 76.05 -52.59 75.72
C SER A 447 76.85 -53.10 76.93
N ASP A 448 76.15 -53.59 77.97
CA ASP A 448 76.66 -54.73 78.75
C ASP A 448 75.55 -55.51 79.52
N GLY A 449 75.74 -56.84 79.59
CA GLY A 449 75.18 -57.78 80.58
C GLY A 449 73.65 -58.05 80.59
N MET A 450 73.15 -59.15 80.02
CA MET A 450 73.06 -60.51 80.59
C MET A 450 71.83 -60.81 81.49
N GLN A 451 71.38 -62.07 81.36
CA GLN A 451 70.46 -62.88 82.21
C GLN A 451 68.96 -62.75 81.89
N GLN A 452 68.42 -63.65 81.06
CA GLN A 452 67.93 -65.02 81.33
C GLN A 452 66.61 -65.13 82.12
N ILE A 453 65.57 -65.54 81.37
CA ILE A 453 64.65 -66.67 81.65
C ILE A 453 63.73 -66.58 82.88
N ASN A 454 62.42 -66.40 82.63
CA ASN A 454 61.43 -67.50 82.65
C ASN A 454 60.18 -67.12 81.86
#